data_AF-A0A968TR56-F1
#
_entry.id   AF-A0A968TR56-F1
#
_cell.length_a   1.000
_cell.length_b   1.000
_cell.length_c   1.000
_cell.angle_alpha   90.00
_cell.angle_beta   90.00
_cell.angle_gamma   90.00
#
_symmetry.space_group_name_H-M   'P 1'
#
loop_
_entity.id
_entity.type
_entity.pdbx_description
1 polymer ?
#
loop_
_entity_poly.entity_id
_entity_poly.type
_entity_poly.pdbx_seq_one_letter_code
_entity_poly.pdbx_strand_id
1 'polypeptide(L)'
;MVSHHHENNVGTGYPYGLNSQRIHPLAKILAVAEVFCTAVQLANAKKPAEVQAVLQRIWNVQERELDQPSLHALAGILNMELKKPHR
;
A
#
# COMPACT_ATOMS: atom_id res chain seq x y z
N MET A 1 -15.19 -9.69 0.82
CA MET A 1 -13.87 -9.52 0.15
C MET A 1 -13.91 -8.44 -0.90
N VAL A 2 -14.83 -8.48 -1.89
CA VAL A 2 -15.00 -7.41 -2.90
C VAL A 2 -15.43 -6.06 -2.27
N SER A 3 -16.12 -6.03 -1.13
CA SER A 3 -16.62 -4.77 -0.56
C SER A 3 -15.68 -4.04 0.40
N HIS A 4 -14.52 -4.61 0.77
CA HIS A 4 -13.65 -4.03 1.81
C HIS A 4 -12.32 -3.47 1.29
N HIS A 5 -12.06 -3.50 -0.03
CA HIS A 5 -10.80 -2.99 -0.60
C HIS A 5 -10.70 -1.46 -0.56
N HIS A 6 -11.85 -0.78 -0.44
CA HIS A 6 -11.92 0.67 -0.23
C HIS A 6 -11.86 1.08 1.25
N GLU A 7 -11.71 0.13 2.19
CA GLU A 7 -11.46 0.41 3.61
C GLU A 7 -9.98 0.70 3.84
N ASN A 8 -9.64 1.57 4.80
CA ASN A 8 -8.25 1.89 5.12
C ASN A 8 -7.97 1.79 6.63
N ASN A 9 -6.70 1.70 7.01
CA ASN A 9 -6.31 1.44 8.40
C ASN A 9 -6.73 2.54 9.40
N VAL A 10 -7.06 3.73 8.90
CA VAL A 10 -7.52 4.88 9.69
C VAL A 10 -9.05 5.03 9.73
N GLY A 11 -9.80 4.16 9.05
CA GLY A 11 -11.27 4.12 9.09
C GLY A 11 -11.97 5.24 8.29
N THR A 12 -11.27 5.89 7.35
CA THR A 12 -11.87 6.88 6.43
C THR A 12 -12.27 6.28 5.08
N GLY A 13 -12.02 4.98 4.90
CA GLY A 13 -12.49 4.22 3.74
C GLY A 13 -14.00 3.96 3.75
N TYR A 14 -14.51 3.39 2.67
CA TYR A 14 -15.94 3.15 2.47
C TYR A 14 -16.19 1.68 2.04
N PRO A 15 -17.39 1.13 2.21
CA PRO A 15 -18.63 1.74 2.71
C PRO A 15 -18.83 1.69 4.24
N TYR A 16 -17.93 1.06 5.00
CA TYR A 16 -18.13 0.78 6.42
C TYR A 16 -17.22 1.57 7.37
N GLY A 17 -16.20 2.28 6.88
CA GLY A 17 -15.31 3.11 7.70
C GLY A 17 -14.53 2.29 8.74
N LEU A 18 -14.11 1.09 8.37
CA LEU A 18 -13.49 0.14 9.30
C LEU A 18 -12.04 0.54 9.57
N ASN A 19 -11.67 0.64 10.84
CA ASN A 19 -10.28 0.80 11.23
C ASN A 19 -9.50 -0.52 11.11
N SER A 20 -8.17 -0.42 11.20
CA SER A 20 -7.22 -1.53 11.03
C SER A 20 -7.53 -2.80 11.86
N GLN A 21 -8.28 -2.72 12.97
CA GLN A 21 -8.61 -3.89 13.79
C GLN A 21 -9.78 -4.71 13.26
N ARG A 22 -10.60 -4.15 12.38
CA ARG A 22 -11.82 -4.79 11.83
C ARG A 22 -11.69 -5.19 10.36
N ILE A 23 -10.64 -4.73 9.68
CA ILE A 23 -10.34 -5.13 8.31
C ILE A 23 -9.74 -6.55 8.31
N HIS A 24 -10.34 -7.46 7.54
CA HIS A 24 -9.83 -8.82 7.37
C HIS A 24 -8.36 -8.80 6.91
N PRO A 25 -7.44 -9.62 7.47
CA PRO A 25 -6.02 -9.59 7.12
C PRO A 25 -5.73 -9.68 5.62
N LEU A 26 -6.45 -10.54 4.89
CA LEU A 26 -6.33 -10.63 3.43
C LEU A 26 -6.75 -9.35 2.68
N ALA A 27 -7.71 -8.58 3.20
CA ALA A 27 -8.12 -7.32 2.58
C ALA A 27 -7.04 -6.25 2.70
N LYS A 28 -6.25 -6.27 3.79
CA LYS A 28 -5.10 -5.37 3.96
C LYS A 28 -3.99 -5.63 2.95
N ILE A 29 -3.68 -6.91 2.71
CA ILE A 29 -2.71 -7.32 1.69
C ILE A 29 -3.19 -6.89 0.30
N LEU A 30 -4.46 -7.14 0.01
CA LEU A 30 -5.06 -6.75 -1.29
C LEU A 30 -5.01 -5.24 -1.50
N ALA A 31 -5.36 -4.44 -0.50
CA ALA A 31 -5.31 -2.98 -0.57
C ALA A 31 -3.89 -2.46 -0.89
N VAL A 32 -2.86 -3.04 -0.27
CA VAL A 32 -1.45 -2.71 -0.58
C VAL A 32 -1.11 -3.05 -2.03
N ALA A 33 -1.48 -4.24 -2.50
CA ALA A 33 -1.20 -4.67 -3.87
C ALA A 33 -1.92 -3.80 -4.90
N GLU A 34 -3.18 -3.45 -4.65
CA GLU A 34 -4.00 -2.64 -5.55
C GLU A 34 -3.48 -1.20 -5.67
N VAL A 35 -3.18 -0.56 -4.54
CA VAL A 35 -2.58 0.78 -4.53
C VAL A 35 -1.25 0.78 -5.29
N PHE A 36 -0.40 -0.21 -5.03
CA PHE A 36 0.89 -0.33 -5.72
C PHE A 36 0.73 -0.49 -7.23
N CYS A 37 -0.08 -1.46 -7.68
CA CYS A 37 -0.31 -1.70 -9.10
C CYS A 37 -0.89 -0.45 -9.80
N THR A 38 -1.86 0.22 -9.16
CA THR A 38 -2.45 1.45 -9.69
C THR A 38 -1.40 2.56 -9.82
N ALA A 39 -0.58 2.76 -8.79
CA ALA A 39 0.46 3.79 -8.81
C ALA A 39 1.54 3.51 -9.87
N VAL A 40 1.94 2.25 -10.06
CA VAL A 40 2.89 1.84 -11.10
C VAL A 40 2.33 2.13 -12.49
N GLN A 41 1.05 1.80 -12.73
CA GLN A 41 0.36 2.07 -14.00
C GLN A 41 0.25 3.58 -14.27
N LEU A 42 -0.19 4.36 -13.29
CA LEU A 42 -0.32 5.83 -13.42
C LEU A 42 1.02 6.52 -13.65
N ALA A 43 2.09 6.03 -13.02
CA ALA A 43 3.45 6.52 -13.24
C ALA A 43 4.06 6.03 -14.55
N ASN A 44 3.41 5.09 -15.25
CA ASN A 44 3.96 4.36 -16.40
C ASN A 44 5.38 3.83 -16.12
N ALA A 45 5.61 3.34 -14.90
CA ALA A 45 6.91 2.90 -14.44
C ALA A 45 7.24 1.53 -15.06
N LYS A 46 8.35 1.47 -15.80
CA LYS A 46 8.80 0.27 -16.53
C LYS A 46 10.14 -0.25 -16.02
N LYS A 47 10.97 0.64 -15.49
CA LYS A 47 12.31 0.28 -15.01
C LYS A 47 12.29 0.03 -13.49
N PRO A 48 13.15 -0.87 -12.97
CA PRO A 48 13.22 -1.14 -11.53
C PRO A 48 13.38 0.11 -10.67
N ALA A 49 14.20 1.08 -11.11
CA ALA A 49 14.38 2.35 -10.38
C ALA A 49 13.10 3.21 -10.31
N GLU A 50 12.28 3.19 -11.36
CA GLU A 50 11.01 3.92 -11.41
C GLU A 50 9.98 3.25 -10.48
N VAL A 51 9.94 1.92 -10.48
CA VAL A 51 9.07 1.14 -9.58
C VAL A 51 9.48 1.33 -8.13
N GLN A 52 10.79 1.36 -7.83
CA GLN A 52 11.29 1.66 -6.50
C GLN A 52 10.91 3.07 -6.05
N ALA A 53 10.97 4.06 -6.94
CA ALA A 53 10.52 5.43 -6.64
C ALA A 53 9.02 5.49 -6.33
N VAL A 54 8.19 4.73 -7.05
CA VAL A 54 6.75 4.60 -6.78
C VAL A 54 6.51 3.97 -5.41
N LEU A 55 7.19 2.85 -5.11
CA LEU A 55 7.07 2.16 -3.84
C LEU A 55 7.48 3.07 -2.66
N GLN A 56 8.58 3.82 -2.82
CA GLN A 56 9.03 4.80 -1.83
C GLN A 56 8.03 5.96 -1.65
N ARG A 57 7.36 6.39 -2.72
CA ARG A 57 6.31 7.42 -2.65
C ARG A 57 5.09 6.92 -1.89
N ILE A 58 4.65 5.70 -2.13
CA ILE A 58 3.54 5.07 -1.39
C ILE A 58 3.89 5.00 0.10
N TRP A 59 5.10 4.54 0.42
CA TRP A 59 5.61 4.54 1.79
C TRP A 59 5.55 5.93 2.43
N ASN A 60 6.05 6.96 1.75
CA ASN A 60 6.09 8.31 2.33
C ASN A 60 4.71 8.95 2.54
N VAL A 61 3.72 8.66 1.68
CA VAL A 61 2.42 9.34 1.68
C VAL A 61 1.33 8.54 2.39
N GLN A 62 1.38 7.21 2.29
CA GLN A 62 0.27 6.33 2.68
C GLN A 62 0.67 5.28 3.74
N GLU A 63 1.85 5.38 4.36
CA GLU A 63 2.27 4.48 5.46
C GLU A 63 1.22 4.39 6.59
N ARG A 64 0.44 5.45 6.83
CA ARG A 64 -0.60 5.46 7.86
C ARG A 64 -1.91 4.80 7.42
N GLU A 65 -2.19 4.79 6.13
CA GLU A 65 -3.46 4.30 5.55
C GLU A 65 -3.37 2.82 5.16
N LEU A 66 -2.17 2.35 4.84
CA LEU A 66 -1.88 0.98 4.44
C LEU A 66 -1.29 0.13 5.58
N ASP A 67 -1.40 -1.18 5.43
CA ASP A 67 -0.82 -2.13 6.39
C ASP A 67 0.69 -2.22 6.22
N GLN A 68 1.42 -1.75 7.22
CA GLN A 68 2.89 -1.69 7.17
C GLN A 68 3.54 -3.07 6.99
N PRO A 69 3.13 -4.14 7.70
CA PRO A 69 3.67 -5.47 7.45
C PRO A 69 3.51 -5.91 6.00
N SER A 70 2.33 -5.71 5.41
CA SER A 70 2.05 -6.04 4.01
C SER A 70 2.91 -5.21 3.04
N LEU A 71 3.13 -3.93 3.32
CA LEU A 71 3.96 -3.05 2.49
C LEU A 71 5.46 -3.43 2.53
N HIS A 72 5.98 -3.82 3.71
CA HIS A 72 7.33 -4.37 3.82
C HIS A 72 7.47 -5.73 3.12
N ALA A 73 6.47 -6.60 3.24
CA ALA A 73 6.47 -7.89 2.55
C ALA A 73 6.50 -7.71 1.02
N LEU A 74 5.71 -6.76 0.50
CA LEU A 74 5.74 -6.41 -0.92
C LEU A 74 7.13 -5.92 -1.36
N ALA A 75 7.76 -5.03 -0.60
CA ALA A 75 9.12 -4.54 -0.88
C ALA A 75 10.14 -5.69 -0.91
N GLY A 76 10.04 -6.61 0.05
CA GLY A 76 10.89 -7.81 0.11
C GLY A 76 10.72 -8.72 -1.10
N ILE A 77 9.49 -8.99 -1.54
CA ILE A 77 9.20 -9.80 -2.73
C ILE A 77 9.81 -9.17 -3.99
N LEU A 78 9.80 -7.84 -4.08
CA LEU A 78 10.35 -7.10 -5.23
C LEU A 78 11.87 -6.89 -5.14
N ASN A 79 12.54 -7.36 -4.07
CA ASN A 79 13.94 -7.05 -3.77
C ASN A 79 14.22 -5.52 -3.76
N MET A 80 13.30 -4.74 -3.20
CA MET A 80 13.39 -3.29 -3.10
C MET A 80 13.49 -2.84 -1.64
N GLU A 81 14.13 -1.69 -1.42
CA GLU A 81 14.29 -1.13 -0.08
C GLU A 81 13.35 0.06 0.16
N LEU A 82 12.70 0.06 1.33
CA LEU A 82 11.94 1.18 1.87
C LEU A 82 12.83 1.97 2.82
N LYS A 83 13.06 3.25 2.51
CA LYS A 83 13.84 4.15 3.37
C LYS A 83 12.87 5.02 4.18
N LYS A 84 13.10 5.17 5.48
CA LYS A 84 12.29 6.10 6.28
C LYS A 84 12.47 7.53 5.76
N PRO A 85 11.39 8.32 5.61
CA PRO A 85 11.52 9.72 5.22
C PRO A 85 12.43 10.42 6.24
N HIS A 86 13.43 11.15 5.75
CA HIS A 86 14.25 12.01 6.60
C HIS A 86 13.32 13.09 7.17
N ARG A 87 13.20 13.09 8.50
CA ARG A 87 12.32 13.99 9.25
C ARG A 87 12.91 15.38 9.33
#